data_AF-A0A2S3WK06-F1
#
_entry.id   AF-A0A2S3WK06-F1
#
_cell.length_a   1.000
_cell.length_b   1.000
_cell.length_c   1.000
_cell.angle_alpha   90.00
_cell.angle_beta   90.00
_cell.angle_gamma   90.00
#
_symmetry.space_group_name_H-M   'P 1'
#
loop_
_entity.id
_entity.type
_entity.pdbx_description
1 polymer ?
#
loop_
_entity_poly.entity_id
_entity_poly.type
_entity_poly.pdbx_seq_one_letter_code
_entity_poly.pdbx_strand_id
1 'polypeptide(L)'
;MTITVQFNHSYKPHGRIVFRLTGGGGTALVGVLHFDIAFDIAEGSGYLAHIGANGFEVFDTVVDADLPADLAPYNIDYHLRASIWRKPVAGGTMMVRFIRQWPGSHSWLVYGCAPTSPISEAAYSATGHAWYDVGGFELSPIVAPAEEAGLNMAQLATIPPVWPDSGGVLHTLCVIPLSWRPDYLAYSKLQVALGRGEMSREAFKAHVLSHERLHHLWSNPNDEYLSYLVRLDDLGGLREVAPYNNQQLRERKELSRMAMLSCR
;
A
#
# COMPACT_ATOMS: atom_id res chain seq x y z
N MET A 1 25.26 5.11 12.99
CA MET A 1 25.80 3.80 13.39
C MET A 1 25.61 2.85 12.21
N THR A 2 26.68 2.22 11.74
CA THR A 2 26.61 1.19 10.69
C THR A 2 26.40 -0.15 11.36
N ILE A 3 25.43 -0.94 10.87
CA ILE A 3 25.23 -2.32 11.33
C ILE A 3 25.57 -3.28 10.18
N THR A 4 26.14 -4.43 10.53
CA THR A 4 26.32 -5.55 9.60
C THR A 4 25.24 -6.57 9.90
N VAL A 5 24.48 -6.95 8.88
CA VAL A 5 23.46 -8.00 8.96
C VAL A 5 23.94 -9.19 8.14
N GLN A 6 23.86 -10.38 8.70
CA GLN A 6 24.08 -11.63 7.96
C GLN A 6 22.73 -12.13 7.47
N PHE A 7 22.67 -12.55 6.20
CA PHE A 7 21.48 -13.09 5.58
C PHE A 7 21.63 -14.60 5.41
N ASN A 8 20.61 -15.36 5.80
CA ASN A 8 20.64 -16.82 5.73
C ASN A 8 20.13 -17.32 4.37
N HIS A 9 19.09 -16.67 3.86
CA HIS A 9 18.43 -17.06 2.61
C HIS A 9 17.90 -15.84 1.85
N SER A 10 17.79 -15.95 0.53
CA SER A 10 17.07 -14.99 -0.31
C SER A 10 15.94 -15.69 -1.06
N TYR A 11 14.80 -15.02 -1.15
CA TYR A 11 13.63 -15.49 -1.87
C TYR A 11 13.44 -14.67 -3.14
N LYS A 12 13.14 -15.36 -4.24
CA LYS A 12 12.89 -14.76 -5.55
C LYS A 12 11.40 -14.80 -5.86
N PRO A 13 10.69 -13.66 -5.75
CA PRO A 13 9.28 -13.60 -6.03
C PRO A 13 9.01 -13.60 -7.54
N HIS A 14 7.73 -13.73 -7.88
CA HIS A 14 7.20 -13.26 -9.15
C HIS A 14 6.13 -12.19 -8.91
N GLY A 15 5.80 -11.40 -9.92
CA GLY A 15 4.77 -10.36 -9.80
C GLY A 15 5.07 -9.15 -10.67
N ARG A 16 4.68 -7.97 -10.20
CA ARG A 16 4.84 -6.71 -10.94
C ARG A 16 5.24 -5.59 -10.00
N ILE A 17 6.22 -4.79 -10.42
CA ILE A 17 6.70 -3.64 -9.66
C ILE A 17 6.85 -2.40 -10.56
N VAL A 18 6.78 -1.24 -9.93
CA VAL A 18 7.15 0.04 -10.52
C VAL A 18 8.15 0.75 -9.62
N PHE A 19 9.23 1.25 -10.24
CA PHE A 19 10.12 2.22 -9.62
C PHE A 19 9.73 3.61 -10.05
N ARG A 20 9.86 4.58 -9.14
CA ARG A 20 9.60 5.99 -9.40
C ARG A 20 10.73 6.85 -8.86
N LEU A 21 11.26 7.74 -9.70
CA LEU A 21 12.15 8.81 -9.26
C LEU A 21 11.39 9.81 -8.38
N THR A 22 11.95 10.10 -7.21
CA THR A 22 11.40 11.14 -6.33
C THR A 22 12.00 12.49 -6.71
N GLY A 23 11.27 13.58 -6.49
CA GLY A 23 11.76 14.94 -6.79
C GLY A 23 13.01 15.35 -6.01
N GLY A 24 13.41 14.58 -4.98
CA GLY A 24 14.64 14.78 -4.20
C GLY A 24 15.82 13.92 -4.64
N GLY A 25 15.75 13.27 -5.82
CA GLY A 25 16.83 12.42 -6.35
C GLY A 25 16.87 10.98 -5.80
N GLY A 26 15.90 10.61 -4.96
CA GLY A 26 15.74 9.23 -4.50
C GLY A 26 14.84 8.40 -5.43
N THR A 27 14.56 7.17 -5.02
CA THR A 27 13.67 6.26 -5.73
C THR A 27 12.70 5.61 -4.76
N ALA A 28 11.43 5.55 -5.15
CA ALA A 28 10.40 4.77 -4.48
C ALA A 28 10.04 3.54 -5.31
N LEU A 29 9.63 2.48 -4.64
CA LEU A 29 9.13 1.25 -5.24
C LEU A 29 7.73 0.96 -4.70
N VAL A 30 6.84 0.49 -5.58
CA VAL A 30 5.61 -0.19 -5.18
C VAL A 30 5.32 -1.34 -6.14
N GLY A 31 4.69 -2.39 -5.65
CA GLY A 31 4.18 -3.44 -6.52
C GLY A 31 3.50 -4.56 -5.77
N VAL A 32 3.20 -5.63 -6.48
CA VAL A 32 2.73 -6.90 -5.91
C VAL A 32 3.74 -7.99 -6.20
N LEU A 33 4.12 -8.72 -5.16
CA LEU A 33 5.07 -9.83 -5.24
C LEU A 33 4.46 -11.06 -4.57
N HIS A 34 4.65 -12.19 -5.21
CA HIS A 34 4.20 -13.51 -4.80
C HIS A 34 5.42 -14.34 -4.41
N PHE A 35 5.46 -14.78 -3.17
CA PHE A 35 6.59 -15.54 -2.61
C PHE A 35 6.21 -17.00 -2.37
N ASP A 36 7.23 -17.84 -2.24
CA ASP A 36 7.07 -19.22 -1.76
C ASP A 36 6.50 -19.22 -0.34
N ILE A 37 5.73 -20.27 -0.01
CA ILE A 37 5.11 -20.44 1.31
C ILE A 37 6.12 -20.50 2.47
N ALA A 38 7.35 -20.93 2.18
CA ALA A 38 8.44 -20.97 3.14
C ALA A 38 8.91 -19.59 3.61
N PHE A 39 8.65 -18.52 2.85
CA PHE A 39 9.00 -17.18 3.28
C PHE A 39 7.92 -16.59 4.19
N ASP A 40 8.12 -16.72 5.50
CA ASP A 40 7.24 -16.13 6.52
C ASP A 40 7.52 -14.63 6.71
N ILE A 41 6.91 -13.83 5.84
CA ILE A 41 7.02 -12.36 5.89
C ILE A 41 6.15 -11.82 7.02
N ALA A 42 6.75 -11.05 7.93
CA ALA A 42 6.06 -10.25 8.93
C ALA A 42 5.58 -8.93 8.30
N GLU A 43 4.26 -8.69 8.31
CA GLU A 43 3.66 -7.46 7.76
C GLU A 43 4.22 -6.23 8.47
N GLY A 44 4.61 -5.21 7.70
CA GLY A 44 5.17 -3.96 8.24
C GLY A 44 6.63 -4.03 8.66
N SER A 45 7.25 -5.21 8.82
CA SER A 45 8.68 -5.35 9.08
C SER A 45 9.54 -4.98 7.87
N GLY A 46 10.77 -4.51 8.12
CA GLY A 46 11.72 -4.06 7.10
C GLY A 46 12.68 -5.15 6.65
N TYR A 47 12.78 -5.37 5.34
CA TYR A 47 13.64 -6.35 4.70
C TYR A 47 14.57 -5.70 3.68
N LEU A 48 15.72 -6.32 3.43
CA LEU A 48 16.60 -5.91 2.34
C LEU A 48 16.15 -6.59 1.05
N ALA A 49 15.92 -5.80 0.00
CA ALA A 49 15.78 -6.28 -1.37
C ALA A 49 17.06 -5.99 -2.16
N HIS A 50 17.44 -6.92 -3.02
CA HIS A 50 18.47 -6.75 -4.03
C HIS A 50 17.84 -6.80 -5.43
N ILE A 51 18.25 -5.85 -6.26
CA ILE A 51 17.76 -5.61 -7.60
C ILE A 51 19.00 -5.52 -8.50
N GLY A 52 19.13 -6.45 -9.45
CA GLY A 52 20.28 -6.49 -10.32
C GLY A 52 20.08 -7.41 -11.52
N ALA A 53 21.19 -7.83 -12.13
CA ALA A 53 21.19 -8.69 -13.32
C ALA A 53 20.47 -10.04 -13.10
N ASN A 54 20.40 -10.51 -11.85
CA ASN A 54 19.75 -11.76 -11.47
C ASN A 54 18.30 -11.59 -11.00
N GLY A 55 17.68 -10.46 -11.37
CA GLY A 55 16.28 -10.12 -11.08
C GLY A 55 16.11 -9.40 -9.75
N PHE A 56 14.99 -9.71 -9.09
CA PHE A 56 14.61 -9.17 -7.78
C PHE A 56 14.64 -10.29 -6.74
N GLU A 57 15.29 -10.05 -5.61
CA GLU A 57 15.29 -10.98 -4.48
C GLU A 57 15.17 -10.24 -3.15
N VAL A 58 14.61 -10.91 -2.15
CA VAL A 58 14.42 -10.37 -0.81
C VAL A 58 15.08 -11.31 0.18
N PHE A 59 15.92 -10.77 1.05
CA PHE A 59 16.55 -11.55 2.10
C PHE A 59 15.60 -11.77 3.26
N ASP A 60 15.62 -12.97 3.82
CA ASP A 60 14.70 -13.44 4.85
C ASP A 60 14.84 -12.76 6.21
N THR A 61 15.95 -12.08 6.42
CA THR A 61 16.32 -11.50 7.71
C THR A 61 15.66 -10.13 7.87
N VAL A 62 14.89 -9.98 8.94
CA VAL A 62 14.32 -8.68 9.34
C VAL A 62 15.47 -7.74 9.73
N VAL A 63 15.61 -6.65 8.99
CA VAL A 63 16.65 -5.63 9.18
C VAL A 63 16.17 -4.50 10.08
N ASP A 64 14.86 -4.25 10.08
CA ASP A 64 14.24 -3.23 10.90
C ASP A 64 12.91 -3.73 11.44
N ALA A 65 12.67 -3.47 12.72
CA ALA A 65 11.46 -3.89 13.41
C ALA A 65 10.20 -3.26 12.80
N ASP A 66 9.05 -3.68 13.34
CA ASP A 66 7.72 -3.21 12.94
C ASP A 66 7.61 -1.69 12.85
N LEU A 67 6.66 -1.23 12.04
CA LEU A 67 6.34 0.18 11.95
C LEU A 67 6.05 0.76 13.35
N PRO A 68 6.55 1.97 13.67
CA PRO A 68 6.12 2.69 14.86
C PRO A 68 4.59 2.72 14.95
N ALA A 69 4.05 2.54 16.16
CA ALA A 69 2.61 2.38 16.35
C ALA A 69 1.78 3.56 15.84
N ASP A 70 2.34 4.78 15.93
CA ASP A 70 1.76 6.00 15.40
C ASP A 70 1.80 6.07 13.87
N LEU A 71 2.69 5.32 13.22
CA LEU A 71 2.82 5.25 11.77
C LEU A 71 2.05 4.10 11.14
N ALA A 72 1.94 2.97 11.85
CA ALA A 72 1.31 1.75 11.38
C ALA A 72 -0.08 1.91 10.71
N PRO A 73 -0.99 2.79 11.16
CA PRO A 73 -2.29 2.95 10.50
C PRO A 73 -2.22 3.67 9.15
N TYR A 74 -1.16 4.45 8.87
CA TYR A 74 -1.11 5.27 7.68
C TYR A 74 -0.79 4.46 6.40
N ASN A 75 -1.09 5.07 5.26
CA ASN A 75 -0.79 4.47 3.97
C ASN A 75 0.69 4.61 3.58
N ILE A 76 1.08 3.91 2.50
CA ILE A 76 2.47 3.87 2.04
C ILE A 76 3.06 5.25 1.71
N ASP A 77 2.27 6.25 1.29
CA ASP A 77 2.83 7.59 1.01
C ASP A 77 3.33 8.27 2.29
N TYR A 78 2.66 8.04 3.43
CA TYR A 78 3.14 8.53 4.71
C TYR A 78 4.44 7.83 5.07
N HIS A 79 4.47 6.49 4.96
CA HIS A 79 5.66 5.69 5.25
C HIS A 79 6.86 6.11 4.40
N LEU A 80 6.69 6.26 3.08
CA LEU A 80 7.76 6.63 2.14
C LEU A 80 8.39 8.01 2.44
N ARG A 81 7.66 8.90 3.13
CA ARG A 81 8.14 10.22 3.54
C ARG A 81 8.69 10.25 4.97
N ALA A 82 8.41 9.23 5.78
CA ALA A 82 8.83 9.16 7.16
C ALA A 82 10.30 8.73 7.28
N SER A 83 10.96 9.15 8.37
CA SER A 83 12.35 8.81 8.70
C SER A 83 12.49 7.40 9.30
N ILE A 84 11.88 6.40 8.64
CA ILE A 84 11.81 4.98 9.09
C ILE A 84 12.58 4.03 8.18
N TRP A 85 13.27 4.56 7.18
CA TRP A 85 13.99 3.77 6.19
C TRP A 85 15.48 3.78 6.48
N ARG A 86 16.03 2.60 6.77
CA ARG A 86 17.47 2.42 6.75
C ARG A 86 17.97 2.61 5.32
N LYS A 87 19.19 3.13 5.18
CA LYS A 87 19.81 3.42 3.89
C LYS A 87 20.89 2.37 3.62
N PRO A 88 20.64 1.37 2.76
CA PRO A 88 21.67 0.42 2.37
C PRO A 88 22.82 1.14 1.67
N VAL A 89 24.04 0.66 1.89
CA VAL A 89 25.26 1.20 1.26
C VAL A 89 25.64 0.41 0.00
N ALA A 90 25.21 -0.85 -0.08
CA ALA A 90 25.47 -1.70 -1.25
C ALA A 90 24.63 -1.23 -2.45
N GLY A 91 25.28 -1.08 -3.60
CA GLY A 91 24.59 -0.76 -4.86
C GLY A 91 23.56 -1.83 -5.22
N GLY A 92 22.50 -1.43 -5.92
CA GLY A 92 21.42 -2.34 -6.30
C GLY A 92 20.58 -2.86 -5.14
N THR A 93 20.66 -2.25 -3.95
CA THR A 93 19.84 -2.68 -2.81
C THR A 93 18.90 -1.59 -2.31
N MET A 94 17.77 -2.01 -1.74
CA MET A 94 16.72 -1.13 -1.22
C MET A 94 16.09 -1.75 0.02
N MET A 95 15.70 -0.92 0.98
CA MET A 95 14.83 -1.36 2.07
C MET A 95 13.39 -1.43 1.58
N VAL A 96 12.74 -2.58 1.81
CA VAL A 96 11.33 -2.80 1.47
C VAL A 96 10.54 -3.24 2.71
N ARG A 97 9.26 -2.94 2.69
CA ARG A 97 8.25 -3.41 3.65
C ARG A 97 7.09 -4.02 2.87
N PHE A 98 6.28 -4.81 3.57
CA PHE A 98 5.21 -5.57 2.95
C PHE A 98 3.86 -5.32 3.61
N ILE A 99 2.79 -5.29 2.80
CA ILE A 99 1.39 -5.30 3.22
C ILE A 99 0.69 -6.49 2.59
N ARG A 100 0.13 -7.37 3.40
CA ARG A 100 -0.57 -8.56 2.93
C ARG A 100 -1.83 -8.14 2.17
N GLN A 101 -1.99 -8.60 0.94
CA GLN A 101 -3.10 -8.13 0.10
C GLN A 101 -4.37 -8.94 0.33
N TRP A 102 -4.26 -10.27 0.35
CA TRP A 102 -5.36 -11.18 0.61
C TRP A 102 -5.07 -12.06 1.85
N PRO A 103 -6.06 -12.30 2.72
CA PRO A 103 -5.91 -13.24 3.82
C PRO A 103 -5.52 -14.64 3.32
N GLY A 104 -4.54 -15.27 3.98
CA GLY A 104 -4.10 -16.62 3.65
C GLY A 104 -3.32 -16.78 2.33
N SER A 105 -3.00 -15.69 1.63
CA SER A 105 -2.13 -15.74 0.45
C SER A 105 -0.71 -15.23 0.75
N HIS A 106 0.23 -15.70 -0.07
CA HIS A 106 1.63 -15.25 -0.06
C HIS A 106 1.88 -14.14 -1.08
N SER A 107 0.86 -13.32 -1.27
CA SER A 107 0.85 -12.20 -2.19
C SER A 107 0.87 -10.89 -1.40
N TRP A 108 1.92 -10.12 -1.62
CA TRP A 108 2.25 -8.96 -0.81
C TRP A 108 2.35 -7.74 -1.68
N LEU A 109 1.74 -6.64 -1.24
CA LEU A 109 2.17 -5.34 -1.71
C LEU A 109 3.55 -5.11 -1.12
N VAL A 110 4.52 -4.90 -2.00
CA VAL A 110 5.86 -4.48 -1.63
C VAL A 110 5.96 -2.98 -1.83
N TYR A 111 6.60 -2.28 -0.89
CA TYR A 111 6.91 -0.87 -1.05
C TYR A 111 8.23 -0.55 -0.37
N GLY A 112 8.96 0.42 -0.91
CA GLY A 112 10.28 0.77 -0.40
C GLY A 112 10.77 2.09 -0.93
N CYS A 113 11.83 2.61 -0.33
CA CYS A 113 12.56 3.73 -0.90
C CYS A 113 14.07 3.57 -0.71
N ALA A 114 14.81 4.20 -1.62
CA ALA A 114 16.26 4.24 -1.60
C ALA A 114 16.73 5.66 -1.94
N PRO A 115 17.85 6.11 -1.34
CA PRO A 115 18.44 7.41 -1.67
C PRO A 115 19.02 7.45 -3.09
N THR A 116 19.34 6.29 -3.67
CA THR A 116 19.86 6.15 -5.03
C THR A 116 19.03 5.08 -5.74
N SER A 117 18.78 5.28 -7.03
CA SER A 117 18.08 4.30 -7.85
C SER A 117 18.83 2.97 -7.88
N PRO A 118 18.17 1.83 -7.61
CA PRO A 118 18.78 0.51 -7.72
C PRO A 118 18.83 0.01 -9.18
N ILE A 119 18.22 0.74 -10.12
CA ILE A 119 18.21 0.45 -11.56
C ILE A 119 18.83 1.61 -12.35
N SER A 120 19.20 1.35 -13.60
CA SER A 120 19.76 2.36 -14.51
C SER A 120 18.79 3.52 -14.76
N GLU A 121 19.30 4.76 -14.78
CA GLU A 121 18.52 5.96 -15.11
C GLU A 121 17.86 5.86 -16.51
N ALA A 122 18.51 5.19 -17.46
CA ALA A 122 17.99 5.01 -18.81
C ALA A 122 16.74 4.13 -18.88
N ALA A 123 16.40 3.42 -17.80
CA ALA A 123 15.20 2.59 -17.73
C ALA A 123 13.92 3.37 -17.39
N TYR A 124 14.06 4.60 -16.90
CA TYR A 124 12.89 5.42 -16.55
C TYR A 124 12.30 6.11 -17.77
N SER A 125 10.98 6.15 -17.82
CA SER A 125 10.21 6.93 -18.77
C SER A 125 10.39 8.44 -18.54
N ALA A 126 9.88 9.25 -19.47
CA ALA A 126 9.85 10.71 -19.31
C ALA A 126 9.03 11.18 -18.10
N THR A 127 8.11 10.35 -17.59
CA THR A 127 7.33 10.62 -16.36
C THR A 127 8.06 10.16 -15.09
N GLY A 128 9.26 9.60 -15.21
CA GLY A 128 10.11 9.17 -14.09
C GLY A 128 9.71 7.81 -13.50
N HIS A 129 9.05 6.94 -14.27
CA HIS A 129 8.64 5.60 -13.84
C HIS A 129 9.31 4.51 -14.67
N ALA A 130 9.57 3.36 -14.05
CA ALA A 130 10.07 2.17 -14.72
C ALA A 130 9.28 0.95 -14.25
N TRP A 131 8.55 0.32 -15.16
CA TRP A 131 7.70 -0.84 -14.87
C TRP A 131 8.37 -2.14 -15.26
N TYR A 132 8.14 -3.16 -14.43
CA TYR A 132 8.69 -4.48 -14.64
C TYR A 132 7.71 -5.57 -14.23
N ASP A 133 7.68 -6.63 -15.02
CA ASP A 133 7.26 -7.93 -14.53
C ASP A 133 8.48 -8.63 -13.91
N VAL A 134 8.25 -9.26 -12.76
CA VAL A 134 9.25 -10.00 -11.99
C VAL A 134 8.95 -11.48 -12.16
N GLY A 135 9.93 -12.28 -12.57
CA GLY A 135 9.76 -13.72 -12.65
C GLY A 135 11.00 -14.44 -13.16
N GLY A 136 11.15 -15.72 -12.83
CA GLY A 136 12.12 -16.61 -13.47
C GLY A 136 13.57 -16.11 -13.47
N PHE A 137 14.02 -15.47 -12.38
CA PHE A 137 15.35 -14.85 -12.24
C PHE A 137 15.58 -13.56 -13.03
N GLU A 138 14.53 -12.96 -13.58
CA GLU A 138 14.63 -11.78 -14.43
C GLU A 138 13.76 -10.62 -13.91
N LEU A 139 14.19 -9.42 -14.28
CA LEU A 139 13.44 -8.20 -14.14
C LEU A 139 13.13 -7.69 -15.55
N SER A 140 11.96 -8.06 -16.08
CA SER A 140 11.62 -7.82 -17.49
C SER A 140 10.89 -6.48 -17.63
N PRO A 141 11.45 -5.49 -18.36
CA PRO A 141 10.80 -4.20 -18.52
C PRO A 141 9.49 -4.35 -19.30
N ILE A 142 8.45 -3.63 -18.87
CA ILE A 142 7.15 -3.60 -19.55
C ILE A 142 6.75 -2.16 -19.86
N VAL A 143 5.84 -2.02 -20.82
CA VAL A 143 5.16 -0.74 -21.04
C VAL A 143 4.26 -0.45 -19.85
N ALA A 144 4.19 0.83 -19.44
CA ALA A 144 3.31 1.27 -18.38
C ALA A 144 1.86 0.78 -18.62
N PRO A 145 1.27 0.00 -17.70
CA PRO A 145 -0.04 -0.60 -17.91
C PRO A 145 -1.20 0.38 -17.65
N ALA A 146 -0.91 1.59 -17.17
CA ALA A 146 -1.86 2.65 -16.91
C ALA A 146 -1.19 4.03 -17.02
N GLU A 147 -2.01 5.08 -17.13
CA GLU A 147 -1.54 6.46 -17.05
C GLU A 147 -1.05 6.79 -15.63
N GLU A 148 0.19 7.26 -15.52
CA GLU A 148 0.86 7.53 -14.24
C GLU A 148 0.82 9.02 -13.86
N ALA A 149 0.54 9.89 -14.83
CA ALA A 149 0.69 11.33 -14.68
C ALA A 149 -0.16 11.87 -13.54
N GLY A 150 0.48 12.57 -12.60
CA GLY A 150 -0.20 13.17 -11.44
C GLY A 150 -0.55 12.20 -10.30
N LEU A 151 -0.32 10.88 -10.46
CA LEU A 151 -0.57 9.92 -9.39
C LEU A 151 0.61 9.88 -8.41
N ASN A 152 0.34 9.79 -7.12
CA ASN A 152 1.33 9.43 -6.09
C ASN A 152 1.51 7.90 -6.01
N MET A 153 2.43 7.40 -5.17
CA MET A 153 2.71 5.95 -5.11
C MET A 153 1.51 5.15 -4.58
N ALA A 154 0.81 5.66 -3.58
CA ALA A 154 -0.40 5.01 -3.08
C ALA A 154 -1.52 4.98 -4.13
N GLN A 155 -1.67 6.02 -4.94
CA GLN A 155 -2.65 6.12 -6.01
C GLN A 155 -2.32 5.18 -7.18
N LEU A 156 -1.05 5.03 -7.56
CA LEU A 156 -0.61 4.01 -8.52
C LEU A 156 -0.99 2.61 -8.06
N ALA A 157 -0.88 2.33 -6.76
CA ALA A 157 -1.28 1.05 -6.20
C ALA A 157 -2.81 0.87 -6.15
N THR A 158 -3.58 1.92 -5.86
CA THR A 158 -5.00 1.80 -5.48
C THR A 158 -6.02 2.17 -6.55
N ILE A 159 -5.63 2.89 -7.61
CA ILE A 159 -6.57 3.37 -8.64
C ILE A 159 -6.65 2.43 -9.84
N PRO A 160 -5.55 2.16 -10.59
CA PRO A 160 -5.61 1.29 -11.74
C PRO A 160 -5.55 -0.19 -11.31
N PRO A 161 -6.46 -1.05 -11.82
CA PRO A 161 -6.41 -2.48 -11.57
C PRO A 161 -5.41 -3.15 -12.51
N VAL A 162 -4.12 -2.97 -12.23
CA VAL A 162 -3.00 -3.41 -13.08
C VAL A 162 -2.07 -4.40 -12.38
N TRP A 163 -2.38 -4.78 -11.15
CA TRP A 163 -1.52 -5.60 -10.31
C TRP A 163 -2.00 -7.06 -10.36
N PRO A 164 -1.21 -7.99 -10.93
CA PRO A 164 -1.64 -9.39 -11.05
C PRO A 164 -1.71 -10.05 -9.68
N ASP A 165 -2.72 -10.89 -9.46
CA ASP A 165 -2.67 -11.92 -8.43
C ASP A 165 -1.86 -13.14 -8.90
N SER A 166 -1.76 -14.18 -8.06
CA SER A 166 -1.04 -15.41 -8.40
C SER A 166 -1.66 -16.19 -9.58
N GLY A 167 -2.90 -15.89 -9.95
CA GLY A 167 -3.59 -16.43 -11.13
C GLY A 167 -3.51 -15.52 -12.35
N GLY A 168 -2.87 -14.36 -12.26
CA GLY A 168 -2.76 -13.35 -13.33
C GLY A 168 -3.97 -12.42 -13.46
N VAL A 169 -4.96 -12.50 -12.56
CA VAL A 169 -6.09 -11.55 -12.54
C VAL A 169 -5.61 -10.20 -12.03
N LEU A 170 -5.96 -9.12 -12.73
CA LEU A 170 -5.50 -7.79 -12.35
C LEU A 170 -6.42 -7.13 -11.31
N HIS A 171 -5.79 -6.57 -10.28
CA HIS A 171 -6.43 -5.92 -9.14
C HIS A 171 -5.88 -4.52 -8.90
N THR A 172 -6.66 -3.67 -8.24
CA THR A 172 -6.13 -2.58 -7.42
C THR A 172 -5.58 -3.18 -6.14
N LEU A 173 -4.56 -2.58 -5.54
CA LEU A 173 -4.03 -3.00 -4.25
C LEU A 173 -4.62 -2.17 -3.09
N CYS A 174 -4.46 -2.68 -1.88
CA CYS A 174 -4.77 -1.99 -0.64
C CYS A 174 -3.47 -1.57 0.06
N VAL A 175 -3.31 -0.26 0.25
CA VAL A 175 -2.15 0.38 0.88
C VAL A 175 -2.27 0.52 2.40
N ILE A 176 -3.32 -0.04 2.98
CA ILE A 176 -3.56 -0.09 4.43
C ILE A 176 -3.18 -1.49 4.92
N PRO A 177 -2.35 -1.61 5.98
CA PRO A 177 -1.99 -2.91 6.55
C PRO A 177 -3.21 -3.75 6.88
N LEU A 178 -3.14 -5.07 6.66
CA LEU A 178 -4.28 -5.97 6.82
C LEU A 178 -4.86 -5.89 8.24
N SER A 179 -3.99 -5.75 9.25
CA SER A 179 -4.37 -5.62 10.66
C SER A 179 -5.19 -4.36 10.99
N TRP A 180 -5.16 -3.32 10.16
CA TRP A 180 -5.85 -2.05 10.39
C TRP A 180 -7.15 -1.89 9.60
N ARG A 181 -7.38 -2.73 8.58
CA ARG A 181 -8.57 -2.61 7.73
C ARG A 181 -9.90 -2.71 8.49
N PRO A 182 -10.03 -3.60 9.51
CA PRO A 182 -11.23 -3.64 10.34
C PRO A 182 -11.45 -2.34 11.13
N ASP A 183 -10.38 -1.72 11.66
CA ASP A 183 -10.46 -0.45 12.39
C ASP A 183 -10.92 0.70 11.49
N TYR A 184 -10.46 0.74 10.23
CA TYR A 184 -10.93 1.72 9.25
C TYR A 184 -12.43 1.58 8.99
N LEU A 185 -12.94 0.35 8.88
CA LEU A 185 -14.39 0.13 8.72
C LEU A 185 -15.16 0.54 9.99
N ALA A 186 -14.68 0.15 11.17
CA ALA A 186 -15.28 0.52 12.44
C ALA A 186 -15.34 2.05 12.62
N TYR A 187 -14.26 2.74 12.27
CA TYR A 187 -14.19 4.20 12.29
C TYR A 187 -15.20 4.84 11.32
N SER A 188 -15.31 4.34 10.08
CA SER A 188 -16.33 4.84 9.15
C SER A 188 -17.75 4.57 9.63
N LYS A 189 -18.02 3.45 10.32
CA LYS A 189 -19.33 3.16 10.92
C LYS A 189 -19.68 4.14 12.05
N LEU A 190 -18.70 4.56 12.86
CA LEU A 190 -18.90 5.62 13.85
C LEU A 190 -19.22 6.97 13.18
N GLN A 191 -18.57 7.28 12.05
CA GLN A 191 -18.90 8.47 11.27
C GLN A 191 -20.31 8.40 10.69
N VAL A 192 -20.78 7.22 10.26
CA VAL A 192 -22.19 7.03 9.85
C VAL A 192 -23.15 7.30 11.01
N ALA A 193 -22.88 6.77 12.20
CA ALA A 193 -23.69 7.03 13.39
C ALA A 193 -23.75 8.54 13.73
N LEU A 194 -22.60 9.23 13.62
CA LEU A 194 -22.55 10.69 13.74
C LEU A 194 -23.40 11.39 12.67
N GLY A 195 -23.30 10.97 11.41
CA GLY A 195 -24.08 11.53 10.30
C GLY A 195 -25.58 11.29 10.40
N ARG A 196 -26.01 10.19 11.04
CA ARG A 196 -27.43 9.90 11.34
C ARG A 196 -27.96 10.64 12.57
N GLY A 197 -27.08 11.31 13.33
CA GLY A 197 -27.45 11.94 14.60
C GLY A 197 -27.66 10.95 15.75
N GLU A 198 -27.20 9.71 15.60
CA GLU A 198 -27.25 8.68 16.64
C GLU A 198 -26.25 8.96 17.78
N MET A 199 -25.22 9.78 17.51
CA MET A 199 -24.26 10.27 18.49
C MET A 199 -23.92 11.74 18.24
N SER A 200 -23.61 12.50 19.30
CA SER A 200 -23.14 13.89 19.15
C SER A 200 -21.67 13.96 18.70
N ARG A 201 -21.25 15.12 18.18
CA ARG A 201 -19.84 15.37 17.80
C ARG A 201 -18.90 15.24 19.00
N GLU A 202 -19.34 15.68 20.19
CA GLU A 202 -18.58 15.56 21.44
C GLU A 202 -18.44 14.10 21.87
N ALA A 203 -19.53 13.32 21.79
CA ALA A 203 -19.51 11.90 22.10
C ALA A 203 -18.61 11.12 21.12
N PHE A 204 -18.70 11.43 19.82
CA PHE A 204 -17.82 10.87 18.79
C PHE A 204 -16.35 11.17 19.08
N LYS A 205 -16.02 12.44 19.34
CA LYS A 205 -14.66 12.86 19.70
C LYS A 205 -14.13 12.13 20.93
N ALA A 206 -14.91 12.10 22.01
CA ALA A 206 -14.51 11.45 23.25
C ALA A 206 -14.28 9.94 23.04
N HIS A 207 -15.18 9.28 22.30
CA HIS A 207 -15.06 7.85 22.01
C HIS A 207 -13.80 7.55 21.19
N VAL A 208 -13.59 8.25 20.07
CA VAL A 208 -12.46 7.96 19.17
C VAL A 208 -11.13 8.27 19.87
N LEU A 209 -11.02 9.40 20.57
CA LEU A 209 -9.76 9.79 21.22
C LEU A 209 -9.41 8.95 22.46
N SER A 210 -10.39 8.30 23.09
CA SER A 210 -10.14 7.38 24.22
C SER A 210 -9.93 5.92 23.78
N HIS A 211 -10.22 5.61 22.52
CA HIS A 211 -10.08 4.25 22.00
C HIS A 211 -8.63 3.95 21.62
N GLU A 212 -8.12 2.79 22.07
CA GLU A 212 -6.73 2.36 21.92
C GLU A 212 -6.21 2.45 20.48
N ARG A 213 -6.98 1.99 19.49
CA ARG A 213 -6.59 2.04 18.07
C ARG A 213 -7.17 3.22 17.30
N LEU A 214 -8.45 3.54 17.49
CA LEU A 214 -9.14 4.53 16.65
C LEU A 214 -8.64 5.96 16.82
N HIS A 215 -8.00 6.30 17.95
CA HIS A 215 -7.46 7.65 18.15
C HIS A 215 -6.40 8.02 17.08
N HIS A 216 -5.70 7.03 16.51
CA HIS A 216 -4.76 7.24 15.40
C HIS A 216 -5.43 7.58 14.07
N LEU A 217 -6.73 7.28 13.91
CA LEU A 217 -7.52 7.55 12.71
C LEU A 217 -8.32 8.86 12.83
N TRP A 218 -8.17 9.57 13.94
CA TRP A 218 -8.97 10.75 14.25
C TRP A 218 -8.96 11.79 13.13
N SER A 219 -10.16 12.17 12.72
CA SER A 219 -10.42 13.27 11.80
C SER A 219 -11.71 13.97 12.20
N ASN A 220 -11.85 15.24 11.82
CA ASN A 220 -13.09 16.00 12.05
C ASN A 220 -13.88 16.12 10.74
N PRO A 221 -14.76 15.15 10.41
CA PRO A 221 -15.51 15.16 9.16
C PRO A 221 -16.55 16.28 9.12
N ASN A 222 -16.68 16.91 7.95
CA ASN A 222 -17.73 17.89 7.68
C ASN A 222 -19.07 17.20 7.38
N ASP A 223 -20.17 17.95 7.44
CA ASP A 223 -21.53 17.39 7.29
C ASP A 223 -21.79 16.81 5.89
N GLU A 224 -21.16 17.36 4.85
CA GLU A 224 -21.24 16.85 3.47
C GLU A 224 -20.66 15.43 3.38
N TYR A 225 -19.47 15.21 3.95
CA TYR A 225 -18.83 13.91 3.96
C TYR A 225 -19.61 12.89 4.81
N LEU A 226 -20.14 13.32 5.96
CA LEU A 226 -21.02 12.48 6.79
C LEU A 226 -22.27 12.04 6.02
N SER A 227 -22.92 12.98 5.32
CA SER A 227 -24.09 12.69 4.47
C SER A 227 -23.76 11.67 3.38
N TYR A 228 -22.61 11.83 2.72
CA TYR A 228 -22.11 10.86 1.74
C TYR A 228 -21.90 9.47 2.34
N LEU A 229 -21.27 9.38 3.51
CA LEU A 229 -21.02 8.09 4.18
C LEU A 229 -22.32 7.40 4.59
N VAL A 230 -23.31 8.13 5.11
CA VAL A 230 -24.63 7.58 5.42
C VAL A 230 -25.27 6.97 4.18
N ARG A 231 -25.28 7.71 3.06
CA ARG A 231 -25.84 7.19 1.80
C ARG A 231 -25.07 5.99 1.26
N LEU A 232 -23.75 6.01 1.36
CA LEU A 232 -22.94 4.87 0.95
C LEU A 232 -23.22 3.64 1.81
N ASP A 233 -23.46 3.83 3.11
CA ASP A 233 -23.84 2.75 4.04
C ASP A 233 -25.22 2.16 3.72
N ASP A 234 -26.22 3.02 3.49
CA ASP A 234 -27.58 2.61 3.13
C ASP A 234 -27.61 1.77 1.82
N LEU A 235 -26.68 2.05 0.89
CA LEU A 235 -26.49 1.30 -0.35
C LEU A 235 -25.65 0.01 -0.17
N GLY A 236 -25.20 -0.29 1.05
CA GLY A 236 -24.32 -1.44 1.33
C GLY A 236 -22.92 -1.30 0.72
N GLY A 237 -22.48 -0.06 0.43
CA GLY A 237 -21.17 0.26 -0.15
C GLY A 237 -20.07 0.46 0.89
N LEU A 238 -20.42 0.64 2.17
CA LEU A 238 -19.45 0.75 3.25
C LEU A 238 -18.97 -0.65 3.70
N ARG A 239 -17.81 -1.05 3.17
CA ARG A 239 -17.19 -2.36 3.37
C ARG A 239 -15.73 -2.19 3.73
N GLU A 240 -15.15 -3.23 4.34
CA GLU A 240 -13.71 -3.30 4.58
C GLU A 240 -12.94 -3.06 3.27
N VAL A 241 -11.85 -2.30 3.36
CA VAL A 241 -10.99 -2.05 2.21
C VAL A 241 -10.26 -3.33 1.80
N ALA A 242 -10.11 -3.56 0.50
CA ALA A 242 -9.49 -4.77 -0.02
C ALA A 242 -8.95 -4.51 -1.44
N PRO A 243 -8.12 -5.42 -2.00
CA PRO A 243 -7.85 -5.45 -3.42
C PRO A 243 -9.13 -5.67 -4.24
N TYR A 244 -9.28 -4.99 -5.37
CA TYR A 244 -10.48 -5.11 -6.22
C TYR A 244 -10.09 -5.41 -7.66
N ASN A 245 -10.70 -6.43 -8.25
CA ASN A 245 -10.61 -6.61 -9.70
C ASN A 245 -11.46 -5.55 -10.44
N ASN A 246 -11.38 -5.55 -11.77
CA ASN A 246 -12.14 -4.61 -12.61
C ASN A 246 -13.66 -4.63 -12.38
N GLN A 247 -14.26 -5.79 -12.10
CA GLN A 247 -15.69 -5.88 -11.84
C GLN A 247 -16.04 -5.24 -10.49
N GLN A 248 -15.37 -5.67 -9.42
CA GLN A 248 -15.60 -5.17 -8.07
C GLN A 248 -15.33 -3.66 -7.97
N LEU A 249 -14.31 -3.17 -8.68
CA LEU A 249 -13.98 -1.75 -8.74
C LEU A 249 -15.11 -0.95 -9.42
N ARG A 250 -15.70 -1.46 -10.50
CA ARG A 250 -16.84 -0.82 -11.18
C ARG A 250 -18.07 -0.77 -10.28
N GLU A 251 -18.39 -1.88 -9.62
CA GLU A 251 -19.50 -1.94 -8.66
C GLU A 251 -19.31 -0.92 -7.52
N ARG A 252 -18.10 -0.85 -6.94
CA ARG A 252 -17.79 0.13 -5.90
C ARG A 252 -17.91 1.57 -6.40
N LYS A 253 -17.38 1.89 -7.59
CA LYS A 253 -17.49 3.23 -8.19
C LYS A 253 -18.94 3.63 -8.42
N GLU A 254 -19.79 2.68 -8.83
CA GLU A 254 -21.21 2.93 -9.03
C GLU A 254 -21.93 3.23 -7.72
N LEU A 255 -21.70 2.46 -6.66
CA LEU A 255 -22.25 2.74 -5.32
C LEU A 255 -21.82 4.11 -4.81
N SER A 256 -20.54 4.47 -4.96
CA SER A 256 -20.04 5.81 -4.60
C SER A 256 -20.69 6.91 -5.44
N ARG A 257 -20.89 6.70 -6.74
CA ARG A 257 -21.56 7.65 -7.63
C ARG A 257 -23.01 7.88 -7.20
N MET A 258 -23.75 6.81 -6.92
CA MET A 258 -25.13 6.87 -6.45
C MET A 258 -25.22 7.63 -5.12
N ALA A 259 -24.34 7.32 -4.15
CA ALA A 259 -24.30 8.01 -2.87
C ALA A 259 -24.05 9.52 -3.02
N MET A 260 -23.09 9.93 -3.87
CA MET A 260 -22.81 11.35 -4.12
C MET A 260 -23.98 12.10 -4.75
N LEU A 261 -24.72 11.46 -5.67
CA LEU A 261 -25.88 12.08 -6.32
C LEU A 261 -27.05 12.30 -5.36
N SER A 262 -27.18 11.47 -4.33
CA SER A 262 -28.21 11.60 -3.30
C SER A 262 -27.90 12.66 -2.23
N CYS A 263 -26.72 13.29 -2.28
CA CYS A 263 -26.28 14.34 -1.36
C CYS A 263 -26.29 15.75 -1.97
N ARG A 264 -26.66 15.88 -3.25
CA ARG A 264 -26.86 17.15 -3.95
C ARG A 264 -28.33 17.56 -3.90
#